data_AF-A0A3C0IZ12-F1
#
_entry.id   AF-A0A3C0IZ12-F1
#
_cell.length_a   1.000
_cell.length_b   1.000
_cell.length_c   1.000
_cell.angle_alpha   90.00
_cell.angle_beta   90.00
_cell.angle_gamma   90.00
#
_symmetry.space_group_name_H-M   'P 1'
#
loop_
_entity.id
_entity.type
_entity.pdbx_description
1 polymer ?
#
loop_
_entity_poly.entity_id
_entity_poly.type
_entity_poly.pdbx_seq_one_letter_code
_entity_poly.pdbx_strand_id
1 'polypeptide(L)'
;FITEAVDQTRGWFYTLLAISTLLFDRAPFENCMVLGLVLDEQGLKMSKSRGNVADVWKIFDAQGADAVRWYLYTVNAPWTPTRFYEEGVTEAMRKFMGTLWNVYAFYVLYANI
;
A
#
# COMPACT_ATOMS: atom_id res chain seq x y z
N PHE A 1 -1.19 -10.00 15.39
CA PHE A 1 -1.27 -9.79 13.92
C PHE A 1 0.01 -9.11 13.48
N ILE A 2 0.60 -9.55 12.37
CA ILE A 2 1.75 -8.90 11.74
C ILE A 2 1.52 -8.81 10.22
N THR A 3 2.14 -7.82 9.58
CA THR A 3 2.14 -7.70 8.12
C THR A 3 3.45 -7.11 7.64
N GLU A 4 4.05 -7.76 6.64
CA GLU A 4 5.24 -7.29 5.95
C GLU A 4 5.28 -7.90 4.53
N ALA A 5 6.21 -7.42 3.71
CA ALA A 5 6.41 -7.92 2.36
C ALA A 5 7.00 -9.35 2.31
N VAL A 6 6.83 -10.02 1.17
CA VAL A 6 7.21 -11.43 0.92
C VAL A 6 8.69 -11.74 1.16
N ASP A 7 9.58 -10.76 1.06
CA ASP A 7 11.00 -10.92 1.35
C ASP A 7 11.28 -11.22 2.83
N GLN A 8 10.36 -10.89 3.74
CA GLN A 8 10.48 -11.21 5.17
C GLN A 8 10.26 -12.68 5.52
N THR A 9 9.79 -13.51 4.57
CA THR A 9 9.65 -14.96 4.75
C THR A 9 10.96 -15.67 5.05
N ARG A 10 12.09 -15.13 4.57
CA ARG A 10 13.45 -15.61 4.85
C ARG A 10 14.22 -14.74 5.85
N GLY A 11 13.56 -13.73 6.40
CA GLY A 11 14.16 -12.77 7.31
C GLY A 11 13.39 -12.72 8.61
N TRP A 12 12.71 -11.59 8.84
CA TRP A 12 12.10 -11.28 10.11
C TRP A 12 11.08 -12.33 10.59
N PHE A 13 10.24 -12.89 9.70
CA PHE A 13 9.26 -13.90 10.12
C PHE A 13 9.93 -15.16 10.66
N TYR A 14 11.02 -15.58 10.03
CA TYR A 14 11.77 -16.77 10.44
C TYR A 14 12.41 -16.56 11.82
N THR A 15 13.12 -15.44 12.02
CA THR A 15 13.80 -15.18 13.28
C THR A 15 12.81 -14.98 14.43
N LEU A 16 11.69 -14.30 14.18
CA LEU A 16 10.63 -14.12 15.18
C LEU A 16 10.06 -15.48 15.62
N LEU A 17 9.76 -16.37 14.65
CA LEU A 17 9.23 -17.70 14.93
C LEU A 17 10.25 -18.55 15.70
N ALA A 18 11.51 -18.58 15.25
CA ALA A 18 12.56 -19.36 15.90
C ALA A 18 12.79 -18.93 17.36
N ILE A 19 12.92 -17.63 17.62
CA ILE A 19 13.15 -17.11 18.98
C ILE A 19 11.96 -17.41 19.89
N SER A 20 10.73 -17.20 19.40
CA SER A 20 9.53 -17.42 20.20
C SER A 20 9.33 -18.88 20.55
N THR A 21 9.55 -19.79 19.59
CA THR A 21 9.47 -21.23 19.86
C THR A 21 10.54 -21.68 20.85
N LEU A 22 11.78 -21.17 20.74
CA LEU A 22 12.87 -21.54 21.64
C LEU A 22 12.68 -21.04 23.08
N LEU A 23 12.12 -19.84 23.27
CA LEU A 23 11.99 -19.21 24.60
C LEU A 23 10.66 -19.47 25.27
N PHE A 24 9.58 -19.63 24.50
CA PHE A 24 8.20 -19.61 25.00
C PHE A 24 7.35 -20.77 24.51
N ASP A 25 7.89 -21.68 23.69
CA ASP A 25 7.18 -22.84 23.12
C ASP A 25 5.84 -22.48 22.44
N ARG A 26 5.82 -21.33 21.74
CA ARG A 26 4.65 -20.85 21.01
C ARG A 26 5.03 -20.00 19.80
N ALA A 27 4.13 -19.94 18.82
CA ALA A 27 4.26 -19.00 17.70
C ALA A 27 4.12 -17.55 18.20
N PRO A 28 4.88 -16.60 17.63
CA PRO A 28 4.88 -15.18 18.04
C PRO A 28 3.68 -14.39 17.48
N PHE A 29 2.95 -14.95 16.52
CA PHE A 29 1.77 -14.34 15.92
C PHE A 29 0.75 -15.42 15.54
N GLU A 30 -0.54 -15.06 15.64
CA GLU A 30 -1.65 -15.92 15.20
C GLU A 30 -2.08 -15.60 13.76
N ASN A 31 -1.88 -14.35 13.34
CA ASN A 31 -2.27 -13.86 12.02
C ASN A 31 -1.07 -13.14 11.37
N CYS A 32 -0.70 -13.59 10.16
CA CYS A 32 0.38 -13.03 9.36
C CYS A 32 -0.13 -12.74 7.93
N MET A 33 -0.08 -11.47 7.52
CA MET A 33 -0.46 -11.03 6.18
C MET A 33 0.79 -10.67 5.37
N VAL A 34 1.07 -11.44 4.32
CA VAL A 34 2.24 -11.24 3.46
C VAL A 34 1.87 -10.43 2.24
N LEU A 35 2.53 -9.27 2.08
CA LEU A 35 2.31 -8.36 0.97
C LEU A 35 3.18 -8.70 -0.25
N GLY A 36 2.63 -8.49 -1.44
CA GLY A 36 3.38 -8.47 -2.69
C GLY A 36 4.32 -7.26 -2.75
N LEU A 37 5.35 -7.34 -3.59
CA LEU A 37 6.29 -6.21 -3.74
C LEU A 37 5.65 -5.09 -4.55
N VAL A 38 5.97 -3.86 -4.17
CA VAL A 38 5.70 -2.68 -4.99
C VAL A 38 6.80 -2.59 -6.06
N LEU A 39 6.37 -2.49 -7.32
CA LEU A 39 7.21 -2.45 -8.52
C LEU A 39 7.15 -1.05 -9.14
N ASP A 40 8.10 -0.73 -10.00
CA ASP A 40 8.00 0.47 -10.82
C ASP A 40 6.88 0.33 -11.87
N GLU A 41 6.67 1.40 -12.64
CA GLU A 41 5.68 1.46 -13.73
C GLU A 41 5.89 0.34 -14.77
N GLN A 42 7.15 -0.03 -15.06
CA GLN A 42 7.52 -1.07 -16.01
C GLN A 42 7.45 -2.49 -15.40
N GLY A 43 7.14 -2.62 -14.11
CA GLY A 43 7.05 -3.89 -13.40
C GLY A 43 8.40 -4.45 -12.94
N LEU A 44 9.46 -3.65 -12.93
CA LEU A 44 10.74 -4.02 -12.36
C LEU A 44 10.75 -3.73 -10.85
N LYS A 45 11.57 -4.50 -10.13
CA LYS A 45 11.82 -4.23 -8.71
C LYS A 45 12.43 -2.84 -8.55
N MET A 46 11.81 -2.01 -7.71
CA MET A 46 12.36 -0.70 -7.34
C MET A 46 13.66 -0.88 -6.54
N SER A 47 14.70 -0.14 -6.90
CA SER A 47 15.92 -0.05 -6.09
C SER A 47 16.60 1.30 -6.25
N LYS A 48 17.14 1.81 -5.14
CA LYS A 48 17.92 3.07 -5.15
C LYS A 48 19.09 3.01 -6.14
N SER A 49 19.73 1.85 -6.26
CA SER A 49 20.84 1.62 -7.20
C SER A 49 20.44 1.68 -8.67
N ARG A 50 19.19 1.32 -9.00
CA ARG A 50 18.66 1.37 -10.38
C ARG A 50 18.07 2.73 -10.71
N GLY A 51 17.87 3.60 -9.72
CA GLY A 51 17.28 4.92 -9.91
C GLY A 51 15.79 4.91 -10.30
N ASN A 52 15.12 3.74 -10.25
CA ASN A 52 13.71 3.57 -10.61
C ASN A 52 12.77 3.65 -9.40
N VAL A 53 13.19 4.32 -8.33
CA VAL A 53 12.35 4.51 -7.13
C VAL A 53 11.45 5.71 -7.38
N ALA A 54 10.14 5.53 -7.22
CA ALA A 54 9.19 6.64 -7.28
C ALA A 54 9.47 7.66 -6.16
N ASP A 55 9.45 8.95 -6.50
CA ASP A 55 9.52 10.01 -5.50
C ASP A 55 8.17 10.15 -4.79
N VAL A 56 8.12 9.61 -3.56
CA VAL A 56 6.92 9.58 -2.74
C VAL A 56 6.45 10.99 -2.38
N TRP A 57 7.37 11.94 -2.17
CA TRP A 57 7.00 13.31 -1.76
C TRP A 57 6.31 14.05 -2.88
N LYS A 58 6.83 13.92 -4.11
CA LYS A 58 6.19 14.50 -5.30
C LYS A 58 4.74 14.02 -5.44
N ILE A 59 4.47 12.74 -5.19
CA ILE A 59 3.14 12.14 -5.29
C ILE A 59 2.25 12.60 -4.12
N PHE A 60 2.80 12.72 -2.92
CA PHE A 60 2.04 13.26 -1.78
C PHE A 60 1.65 14.72 -1.98
N ASP A 61 2.55 15.54 -2.54
CA ASP A 61 2.27 16.95 -2.81
C ASP A 61 1.27 17.12 -3.95
N ALA A 62 1.27 16.22 -4.94
CA ALA A 62 0.38 16.30 -6.09
C ALA A 62 -1.01 15.66 -5.87
N GLN A 63 -1.07 14.47 -5.27
CA GLN A 63 -2.32 13.70 -5.11
C GLN A 63 -2.80 13.59 -3.65
N GLY A 64 -1.95 13.86 -2.67
CA GLY A 64 -2.26 13.68 -1.25
C GLY A 64 -2.06 12.24 -0.75
N ALA A 65 -1.86 12.10 0.56
CA ALA A 65 -1.59 10.81 1.19
C ALA A 65 -2.74 9.80 1.04
N ASP A 66 -3.99 10.27 1.07
CA ASP A 66 -5.14 9.38 1.00
C ASP A 66 -5.31 8.78 -0.39
N ALA A 67 -5.02 9.53 -1.46
CA ALA A 67 -5.03 9.01 -2.82
C ALA A 67 -4.05 7.84 -2.97
N VAL A 68 -2.84 7.97 -2.41
CA VAL A 68 -1.83 6.90 -2.42
C VAL A 68 -2.28 5.69 -1.62
N ARG A 69 -2.85 5.87 -0.42
CA ARG A 69 -3.38 4.76 0.38
C ARG A 69 -4.49 4.03 -0.36
N TRP A 70 -5.43 4.77 -0.93
CA TRP A 70 -6.56 4.22 -1.66
C TRP A 70 -6.12 3.43 -2.89
N TYR A 71 -5.13 3.94 -3.62
CA TYR A 71 -4.49 3.21 -4.71
C TYR A 71 -3.95 1.85 -4.24
N LEU A 72 -3.14 1.83 -3.17
CA LEU A 72 -2.55 0.60 -2.64
C LEU A 72 -3.60 -0.42 -2.15
N TYR A 73 -4.76 0.04 -1.67
CA TYR A 73 -5.83 -0.86 -1.23
C TYR A 73 -6.69 -1.42 -2.35
N THR A 74 -6.86 -0.70 -3.46
CA THR A 74 -7.89 -1.03 -4.45
C THR A 74 -7.34 -1.63 -5.74
N VAL A 75 -6.06 -1.41 -6.05
CA VAL A 75 -5.51 -1.78 -7.37
C VAL A 75 -5.37 -3.27 -7.54
N ASN A 76 -4.90 -3.98 -6.50
CA ASN A 76 -4.73 -5.43 -6.52
C ASN A 76 -4.99 -6.04 -5.15
N ALA A 77 -5.15 -7.36 -5.12
CA ALA A 77 -5.09 -8.10 -3.87
C ALA A 77 -3.73 -7.92 -3.16
N PRO A 78 -3.67 -7.90 -1.82
CA PRO A 78 -2.45 -7.56 -1.08
C PRO A 78 -1.23 -8.44 -1.39
N TRP A 79 -1.42 -9.71 -1.76
CA TRP A 79 -0.34 -10.65 -2.08
C TRP A 79 0.18 -10.54 -3.52
N THR A 80 -0.49 -9.76 -4.37
CA THR A 80 -0.10 -9.57 -5.78
C THR A 80 0.87 -8.39 -5.90
N PRO A 81 1.98 -8.53 -6.66
CA PRO A 81 2.87 -7.41 -6.93
C PRO A 81 2.12 -6.23 -7.57
N THR A 82 2.35 -5.02 -7.08
CA THR A 82 1.64 -3.82 -7.53
C THR A 82 2.61 -2.87 -8.19
N ARG A 83 2.36 -2.54 -9.46
CA ARG A 83 3.09 -1.46 -10.15
C ARG A 83 2.66 -0.13 -9.55
N PHE A 84 3.60 0.76 -9.30
CA PHE A 84 3.31 2.04 -8.67
C PHE A 84 3.83 3.18 -9.54
N TYR A 85 2.90 4.05 -9.95
CA TYR A 85 3.14 5.18 -10.84
C TYR A 85 2.07 6.25 -10.63
N GLU A 86 2.41 7.51 -10.94
CA GLU A 86 1.66 8.70 -10.55
C GLU A 86 0.25 8.76 -11.18
N GLU A 87 0.15 8.37 -12.45
CA GLU A 87 -1.08 8.34 -13.22
C GLU A 87 -2.07 7.33 -12.64
N GLY A 88 -1.57 6.18 -12.16
CA GLY A 88 -2.39 5.15 -11.52
C GLY A 88 -3.04 5.67 -10.24
N VAL A 89 -2.28 6.38 -9.41
CA VAL A 89 -2.80 7.02 -8.19
C VAL A 89 -3.87 8.05 -8.53
N THR A 90 -3.62 8.88 -9.54
CA THR A 90 -4.55 9.91 -10.01
C THR A 90 -5.86 9.29 -10.51
N GLU A 91 -5.79 8.18 -11.23
CA GLU A 91 -6.96 7.46 -11.73
C GLU A 91 -7.80 6.87 -10.59
N ALA A 92 -7.16 6.19 -9.63
CA ALA A 92 -7.85 5.61 -8.47
C ALA A 92 -8.52 6.68 -7.62
N MET A 93 -7.85 7.82 -7.40
CA MET A 93 -8.39 8.98 -6.69
C MET A 93 -9.61 9.56 -7.42
N ARG A 94 -9.52 9.80 -8.73
CA ARG A 94 -10.63 10.38 -9.51
C ARG A 94 -11.88 9.50 -9.48
N LYS A 95 -11.71 8.18 -9.59
CA LYS A 95 -12.83 7.23 -9.62
C LYS A 95 -13.64 7.23 -8.32
N PHE A 96 -12.98 7.21 -7.16
CA PHE A 96 -13.66 7.11 -5.87
C PHE A 96 -13.75 8.44 -5.12
N MET A 97 -12.61 9.07 -4.81
CA MET A 97 -12.57 10.28 -3.98
C MET A 97 -13.22 11.47 -4.67
N GLY A 98 -13.00 11.62 -5.99
CA GLY A 98 -13.68 12.64 -6.78
C GLY A 98 -15.21 12.50 -6.72
N THR A 99 -15.70 11.27 -6.88
CA THR A 99 -17.14 10.96 -6.76
C THR A 99 -17.65 11.25 -5.36
N LEU A 100 -16.93 10.82 -4.32
CA LEU A 100 -17.30 11.06 -2.92
C LEU A 100 -17.41 12.56 -2.61
N TRP A 101 -16.42 13.34 -3.03
CA TRP A 101 -16.41 14.78 -2.82
C TRP A 101 -17.56 15.47 -3.56
N ASN A 102 -17.85 15.06 -4.79
CA ASN A 102 -18.97 15.60 -5.56
C ASN A 102 -20.32 15.31 -4.90
N VAL A 103 -20.53 14.10 -4.38
CA VAL A 103 -21.76 13.73 -3.66
C VAL A 103 -21.89 14.54 -2.37
N TYR A 104 -20.81 14.70 -1.61
CA TYR A 104 -20.79 15.53 -0.40
C TYR A 104 -21.07 17.01 -0.72
N ALA A 105 -20.40 17.58 -1.71
CA ALA A 105 -20.60 18.96 -2.14
C ALA A 105 -22.04 19.22 -2.60
N PHE A 106 -22.63 18.27 -3.34
CA PHE A 106 -24.04 18.31 -3.71
C PHE A 106 -24.93 18.34 -2.47
N TYR A 107 -24.74 17.42 -1.51
CA TYR A 107 -25.51 17.41 -0.28
C TYR A 107 -25.43 18.74 0.49
N VAL A 108 -24.23 19.28 0.68
CA VAL A 108 -24.00 20.56 1.39
C VAL A 108 -24.66 21.74 0.67
N LEU A 109 -24.63 21.75 -0.67
CA LEU A 109 -25.25 22.82 -1.46
C LEU A 109 -26.76 22.91 -1.22
N TYR A 110 -27.44 21.76 -1.12
CA TYR A 110 -28.89 21.70 -0.92
C TYR A 110 -29.33 21.67 0.54
N ALA A 111 -28.45 21.31 1.47
CA ALA A 111 -28.75 21.32 2.91
C ALA A 111 -28.69 22.72 3.54
N ASN A 112 -28.04 23.69 2.88
CA ASN A 112 -27.92 25.08 3.34
C ASN A 112 -28.92 26.05 2.67
N ILE A 113 -29.87 25.52 1.90
CA ILE A 113 -31.04 26.23 1.36
C ILE A 113 -32.23 25.88 2.25
#